data_AF-A0A0D8L1L4-F1
#
_entry.id   AF-A0A0D8L1L4-F1
#
_cell.length_a   1.000
_cell.length_b   1.000
_cell.length_c   1.000
_cell.angle_alpha   90.00
_cell.angle_beta   90.00
_cell.angle_gamma   90.00
#
_symmetry.space_group_name_H-M   'P 1'
#
loop_
_entity.id
_entity.type
_entity.pdbx_description
1 polymer ?
#
loop_
_entity_poly.entity_id
_entity_poly.type
_entity_poly.pdbx_seq_one_letter_code
_entity_poly.pdbx_strand_id
1 'polypeptide(L)'
;MLAQLPGYRVLVAGDIGEQGGYAEESHRRVGQAARDAGLDAVFTAGQFSHFISDECQGRHFADKTTLIAALAPLVAQHSSISILVKGSRSSAMEEVVHALQENVPC
;
A
#
# COMPACT_ATOMS: atom_id res chain seq x y z
N MET A 1 -7.37 -1.45 13.56
CA MET A 1 -6.35 -2.33 12.93
C MET A 1 -6.91 -2.76 11.59
N LEU A 2 -6.20 -2.55 10.47
CA LEU A 2 -6.71 -2.88 9.12
C LEU A 2 -7.18 -4.35 9.02
N ALA A 3 -6.50 -5.25 9.71
CA ALA A 3 -6.82 -6.68 9.78
C ALA A 3 -8.25 -7.00 10.26
N GLN A 4 -8.90 -6.08 10.98
CA GLN A 4 -10.23 -6.27 11.56
C GLN A 4 -11.36 -5.64 10.73
N LEU A 5 -11.03 -5.03 9.59
CA LEU A 5 -12.04 -4.43 8.73
C LEU A 5 -12.67 -5.47 7.79
N PRO A 6 -13.98 -5.41 7.55
CA PRO A 6 -14.64 -6.30 6.60
C PRO A 6 -14.25 -5.95 5.16
N GLY A 7 -14.38 -6.95 4.28
CA GLY A 7 -14.12 -6.79 2.85
C GLY A 7 -12.67 -7.09 2.45
N TYR A 8 -12.31 -6.68 1.24
CA TYR A 8 -10.99 -6.90 0.65
C TYR A 8 -9.98 -5.92 1.26
N ARG A 9 -8.93 -6.40 1.93
CA ARG A 9 -8.00 -5.54 2.69
C ARG A 9 -6.72 -5.31 1.92
N VAL A 10 -6.46 -4.05 1.60
CA VAL A 10 -5.31 -3.64 0.79
C VAL A 10 -4.42 -2.69 1.58
N LEU A 11 -3.12 -2.99 1.63
CA LEU A 11 -2.11 -2.05 2.13
C LEU A 11 -1.40 -1.39 0.95
N VAL A 12 -1.35 -0.07 0.95
CA VAL A 12 -0.57 0.73 0.00
C VAL A 12 0.56 1.39 0.78
N ALA A 13 1.80 0.96 0.58
CA ALA A 13 2.95 1.48 1.31
C ALA A 13 3.95 2.19 0.40
N GLY A 14 4.16 3.47 0.64
CA GLY A 14 5.24 4.25 0.03
C GLY A 14 6.56 4.09 0.75
N ASP A 15 7.62 4.71 0.20
CA ASP A 15 8.85 4.90 0.97
C ASP A 15 8.54 5.61 2.28
N ILE A 16 8.99 4.99 3.37
CA ILE A 16 8.95 5.55 4.71
C ILE A 16 10.29 6.24 4.89
N GLY A 17 10.26 7.55 5.17
CA GLY A 17 11.44 8.40 5.26
C GLY A 17 12.24 8.10 6.51
N GLU A 18 12.89 6.94 6.54
CA GLU A 18 13.89 6.59 7.52
C GLU A 18 15.27 6.81 6.93
N GLN A 19 16.07 7.61 7.62
CA GLN A 19 17.44 7.90 7.24
C GLN A 19 18.35 6.71 7.59
N GLY A 20 19.03 6.14 6.59
CA GLY A 20 20.19 5.27 6.79
C GLY A 20 19.92 3.75 6.81
N GLY A 21 20.89 2.99 7.32
CA GLY A 21 20.99 1.52 7.20
C GLY A 21 19.89 0.68 7.88
N TYR A 22 18.96 1.30 8.60
CA TYR A 22 17.80 0.63 9.22
C TYR A 22 16.55 0.65 8.34
N ALA A 23 16.59 1.35 7.20
CA ALA A 23 15.45 1.41 6.28
C ALA A 23 15.01 -0.01 5.84
N GLU A 24 15.95 -0.89 5.46
CA GLU A 24 15.60 -2.26 5.05
C GLU A 24 14.85 -3.02 6.15
N GLU A 25 15.39 -3.07 7.37
CA GLU A 25 14.79 -3.81 8.48
C GLU A 25 13.40 -3.28 8.82
N SER A 26 13.23 -1.95 8.85
CA SER A 26 11.93 -1.33 9.11
C SER A 26 10.90 -1.71 8.04
N HIS A 27 11.28 -1.63 6.76
CA HIS A 27 10.41 -2.03 5.65
C HIS A 27 10.06 -3.53 5.71
N ARG A 28 11.03 -4.40 6.00
CA ARG A 28 10.77 -5.84 6.17
C ARG A 28 9.80 -6.13 7.32
N ARG A 29 9.95 -5.45 8.46
CA ARG A 29 9.02 -5.60 9.59
C ARG A 29 7.60 -5.18 9.23
N VAL A 30 7.44 -4.15 8.41
CA VAL A 30 6.12 -3.76 7.87
C VAL A 30 5.56 -4.85 6.96
N GLY A 31 6.38 -5.41 6.07
CA GLY A 31 5.98 -6.54 5.20
C GLY A 31 5.57 -7.77 5.99
N GLN A 32 6.34 -8.15 7.01
CA GLN A 32 6.00 -9.26 7.91
C GLN A 32 4.70 -9.00 8.66
N ALA A 33 4.49 -7.79 9.18
CA ALA A 33 3.24 -7.43 9.83
C ALA A 33 2.04 -7.47 8.87
N ALA A 34 2.22 -7.07 7.61
CA ALA A 34 1.20 -7.15 6.57
C ALA A 34 0.84 -8.61 6.23
N ARG A 35 1.84 -9.48 6.16
CA ARG A 35 1.66 -10.91 5.96
C ARG A 35 0.96 -11.57 7.14
N ASP A 36 1.39 -11.30 8.36
CA ASP A 36 0.83 -11.85 9.60
C ASP A 36 -0.61 -11.38 9.84
N ALA A 37 -0.91 -10.13 9.46
CA ALA A 37 -2.26 -9.58 9.44
C ALA A 37 -3.20 -10.25 8.41
N GLY A 38 -2.66 -11.09 7.52
CA GLY A 38 -3.43 -11.80 6.49
C GLY A 38 -4.12 -10.86 5.51
N LEU A 39 -3.44 -9.78 5.10
CA LEU A 39 -3.99 -8.84 4.12
C LEU A 39 -4.16 -9.51 2.75
N ASP A 40 -5.19 -9.09 2.02
CA ASP A 40 -5.54 -9.68 0.73
C ASP A 40 -4.60 -9.21 -0.39
N ALA A 41 -4.15 -7.95 -0.32
CA ALA A 41 -3.14 -7.43 -1.24
C ALA A 41 -2.26 -6.35 -0.60
N VAL A 42 -1.01 -6.28 -1.06
CA VAL A 42 -0.06 -5.24 -0.67
C VAL A 42 0.53 -4.62 -1.92
N PHE A 43 0.44 -3.29 -2.02
CA PHE A 43 0.97 -2.47 -3.10
C PHE A 43 2.03 -1.55 -2.53
N THR A 44 3.15 -1.42 -3.21
CA THR A 44 4.23 -0.53 -2.76
C THR A 44 4.74 0.33 -3.90
N ALA A 45 5.18 1.56 -3.59
CA ALA A 45 5.78 2.43 -4.58
C ALA A 45 6.90 3.29 -3.98
N GLY A 46 8.09 3.25 -4.61
CA GLY A 46 9.29 3.94 -4.12
C GLY A 46 10.56 3.11 -4.21
N GLN A 47 11.68 3.64 -3.79
CA GLN A 47 12.99 3.00 -3.93
C GLN A 47 13.23 1.87 -2.90
N PHE A 48 12.76 2.03 -1.66
CA PHE A 48 12.99 1.10 -0.55
C PHE A 48 11.74 0.30 -0.18
N SER A 49 10.56 0.80 -0.54
CA SER A 49 9.29 0.12 -0.29
C SER A 49 9.14 -1.25 -0.97
N HIS A 50 9.99 -1.58 -1.94
CA HIS A 50 10.09 -2.93 -2.53
C HIS A 50 10.30 -4.03 -1.47
N PHE A 51 11.09 -3.77 -0.42
CA PHE A 51 11.36 -4.76 0.64
C PHE A 51 10.09 -5.19 1.38
N ILE A 52 9.09 -4.31 1.49
CA ILE A 52 7.78 -4.66 2.05
C ILE A 52 7.11 -5.71 1.17
N SER A 53 7.05 -5.46 -0.15
CA SER A 53 6.42 -6.37 -1.11
C SER A 53 7.11 -7.72 -1.17
N ASP A 54 8.43 -7.75 -1.05
CA ASP A 54 9.20 -8.99 -1.05
C ASP A 54 8.79 -9.91 0.12
N GLU A 55 8.68 -9.36 1.33
CA GLU A 55 8.33 -10.15 2.53
C GLU A 55 6.87 -10.63 2.56
N CYS A 56 5.95 -9.86 2.00
CA CYS A 56 4.51 -10.17 1.99
C CYS A 56 4.00 -10.73 0.67
N GLN A 57 4.87 -10.96 -0.33
CA GLN A 57 4.50 -11.31 -1.70
C GLN A 57 3.55 -10.29 -2.35
N GLY A 58 3.73 -9.02 -2.01
CA GLY A 58 3.03 -7.88 -2.58
C GLY A 58 3.52 -7.50 -3.98
N ARG A 59 2.92 -6.45 -4.53
CA ARG A 59 3.26 -5.90 -5.84
C ARG A 59 3.95 -4.55 -5.68
N HIS A 60 5.14 -4.44 -6.26
CA HIS A 60 5.91 -3.21 -6.29
C HIS A 60 5.70 -2.43 -7.59
N PHE A 61 5.61 -1.11 -7.49
CA PHE A 61 5.38 -0.19 -8.59
C PHE A 61 6.44 0.89 -8.60
N ALA A 62 6.94 1.23 -9.78
CA ALA A 62 7.93 2.30 -9.94
C ALA A 62 7.33 3.68 -9.64
N ASP A 63 6.05 3.88 -10.00
CA ASP A 63 5.39 5.18 -9.96
C ASP A 63 3.97 5.08 -9.39
N LYS A 64 3.55 6.14 -8.69
CA LYS A 64 2.20 6.23 -8.12
C LYS A 64 1.10 6.09 -9.17
N THR A 65 1.31 6.60 -10.38
CA THR A 65 0.34 6.49 -11.48
C THR A 65 0.02 5.03 -11.81
N THR A 66 1.06 4.19 -11.90
CA THR A 66 0.88 2.76 -12.18
C THR A 66 0.22 2.03 -11.02
N LEU A 67 0.53 2.44 -9.78
CA LEU A 67 -0.11 1.93 -8.58
C LEU A 67 -1.60 2.29 -8.53
N ILE A 68 -1.96 3.55 -8.82
CA ILE A 68 -3.36 4.01 -8.87
C ILE A 68 -4.13 3.25 -9.96
N ALA A 69 -3.53 3.10 -11.15
CA ALA A 69 -4.15 2.34 -12.25
C ALA A 69 -4.39 0.86 -11.88
N ALA A 70 -3.55 0.26 -11.03
CA ALA A 70 -3.75 -1.10 -10.53
C ALA A 70 -4.81 -1.18 -9.40
N LEU A 71 -4.95 -0.13 -8.58
CA LEU A 71 -5.94 -0.07 -7.51
C LEU A 71 -7.36 0.21 -8.02
N ALA A 72 -7.52 1.08 -9.03
CA ALA A 72 -8.82 1.44 -9.58
C ALA A 72 -9.72 0.22 -9.93
N PRO A 73 -9.26 -0.79 -10.69
CA PRO A 73 -10.07 -1.98 -10.97
C PRO A 73 -10.35 -2.83 -9.73
N LEU A 74 -9.45 -2.86 -8.72
CA LEU A 74 -9.71 -3.57 -7.46
C LEU A 74 -10.84 -2.92 -6.67
N VAL A 75 -10.85 -1.59 -6.59
CA VAL A 75 -11.93 -0.86 -5.94
C VAL A 75 -13.26 -1.08 -6.66
N ALA A 76 -13.25 -1.06 -7.99
CA ALA A 76 -14.44 -1.31 -8.79
C ALA A 76 -14.96 -2.77 -8.70
N GLN A 77 -14.06 -3.76 -8.54
CA GLN A 77 -14.41 -5.17 -8.41
C GLN A 77 -14.95 -5.54 -7.03
N HIS A 78 -14.53 -4.83 -5.98
CA HIS A 78 -14.91 -5.14 -4.60
C HIS A 78 -15.83 -4.07 -4.03
N SER A 79 -17.12 -4.39 -3.88
CA SER A 79 -18.11 -3.49 -3.25
C SER A 79 -17.79 -3.16 -1.78
N SER A 80 -16.95 -3.95 -1.12
CA SER A 80 -16.43 -3.68 0.23
C SER A 80 -14.92 -3.91 0.22
N ILE A 81 -14.16 -2.83 0.20
CA ILE A 81 -12.70 -2.81 0.16
C ILE A 81 -12.18 -1.83 1.22
N SER A 82 -11.19 -2.25 1.98
CA SER A 82 -10.53 -1.45 3.01
C SER A 82 -9.10 -1.20 2.60
N ILE A 83 -8.78 0.04 2.23
CA ILE A 83 -7.46 0.42 1.74
C ILE A 83 -6.76 1.27 2.80
N LEU A 84 -5.62 0.79 3.29
CA LEU A 84 -4.75 1.57 4.17
C LEU A 84 -3.59 2.11 3.36
N VAL A 85 -3.50 3.44 3.25
CA VAL A 85 -2.35 4.08 2.61
C VAL A 85 -1.39 4.55 3.70
N LYS A 86 -0.14 4.09 3.64
CA LYS A 86 0.95 4.44 4.56
C LYS A 86 2.14 4.95 3.75
N GLY A 87 2.67 6.12 4.09
CA GLY A 87 3.88 6.63 3.45
C GLY A 87 4.42 7.83 4.21
N SER A 88 5.63 8.26 3.87
CA SER A 88 6.17 9.51 4.39
C SER A 88 5.31 10.71 4.00
N ARG A 89 5.32 11.79 4.79
CA ARG A 89 4.72 13.09 4.41
C ARG A 89 5.20 13.56 3.03
N SER A 90 6.45 13.28 2.70
CA SER A 90 7.07 13.61 1.42
C SER A 90 6.65 12.70 0.26
N SER A 91 6.04 11.54 0.55
CA SER A 91 5.66 10.56 -0.46
C SER A 91 4.36 10.93 -1.17
N ALA A 92 3.69 12.04 -0.77
CA ALA A 92 2.44 12.54 -1.32
C ALA A 92 1.43 11.41 -1.65
N MET A 93 1.27 10.52 -0.66
CA MET A 93 0.34 9.39 -0.72
C MET A 93 -1.12 9.84 -0.56
N GLU A 94 -1.32 11.10 -0.19
CA GLU A 94 -2.59 11.82 -0.21
C GLU A 94 -3.19 11.86 -1.62
N GLU A 95 -2.36 11.97 -2.67
CA GLU A 95 -2.80 11.93 -4.07
C GLU A 95 -3.43 10.59 -4.43
N VAL A 96 -2.92 9.47 -3.88
CA VAL A 96 -3.50 8.15 -4.10
C VAL A 96 -4.89 8.07 -3.46
N VAL A 97 -5.05 8.61 -2.25
CA VAL A 97 -6.36 8.67 -1.59
C VAL A 97 -7.33 9.54 -2.39
N HIS A 98 -6.91 10.73 -2.82
CA HIS A 98 -7.75 11.63 -3.63
C HIS A 98 -8.16 10.99 -4.96
N ALA A 99 -7.22 10.37 -5.67
CA ALA A 99 -7.50 9.69 -6.93
C ALA A 99 -8.51 8.54 -6.73
N LEU A 100 -8.43 7.81 -5.62
CA LEU A 100 -9.40 6.77 -5.30
C LEU A 100 -10.78 7.34 -4.95
N GLN A 101 -10.84 8.47 -4.23
CA GLN A 101 -12.11 9.13 -3.91
C GLN A 101 -12.81 9.70 -5.15
N GLU A 102 -12.06 10.24 -6.11
CA GLU A 102 -12.64 10.75 -7.37
C GLU A 102 -13.08 9.65 -8.33
N ASN A 103 -12.51 8.44 -8.22
CA ASN A 103 -12.85 7.29 -9.08
C ASN A 103 -13.95 6.37 -8.50
N VAL A 104 -14.51 6.70 -7.34
CA VAL A 104 -15.72 6.03 -6.82
C VAL A 104 -16.94 6.83 -7.29
N PRO A 105 -17.64 6.41 -8.36
CA PRO A 105 -18.94 7.01 -8.67
C PRO A 105 -19.89 6.70 -7.50
N CYS A 106 -20.53 7.75 -6.98
CA CYS A 106 -21.60 7.68 -5.99
C CYS A 106 -22.76 6.79 -6.47
#